data_AF-A0A7S1L9R5-F1
#
_entry.id   AF-A0A7S1L9R5-F1
#
_cell.length_a   1.000
_cell.length_b   1.000
_cell.length_c   1.000
_cell.angle_alpha   90.00
_cell.angle_beta   90.00
_cell.angle_gamma   90.00
#
_symmetry.space_group_name_H-M   'P 1'
#
loop_
_entity.id
_entity.type
_entity.pdbx_description
1 polymer ?
#
loop_
_entity_poly.entity_id
_entity_poly.type
_entity_poly.pdbx_seq_one_letter_code
_entity_poly.pdbx_strand_id
1 'polypeptide(L)'
;RLVVRARKDDRCLWAWQGGYIEQGAFSGRPYYQRDTADGWDRYYLFYHSALKEWFFGESLPAGKRISYCTCSKGDAKSPETAVWDLSKVQEIVVKDDRGDDGEDGGLFRDPEFPHHVSSINRPGQTPIALANGEPHWIPGRRLRRGEWLLFDGIEAHDLLQGTVGDCWLLSAIAAMAEFPNEIRRVFLRDGLERGDGRYVLRLFDHAKGAMREVTVDEYVPCHPKHWWHDEASPYFAQAHGNELWCLVLEKAMAKVIGSYGELNGGSCSSAFRSLTGMVEQIMWERREGVAGWTRMTLCPDDVHKFQCPKRGGERMAPD
;
A
#
# COMPACT_ATOMS: atom_id res chain seq x y z
N ARG A 1 -0.36 -11.51 14.72
CA ARG A 1 -0.24 -12.46 15.86
C ARG A 1 0.41 -13.76 15.36
N LEU A 2 1.31 -14.42 16.09
CA LEU A 2 1.88 -15.71 15.65
C LEU A 2 1.10 -16.88 16.25
N VAL A 3 0.47 -17.72 15.44
CA VAL A 3 -0.28 -18.90 15.87
C VAL A 3 0.58 -20.15 15.72
N VAL A 4 0.70 -20.91 16.80
CA VAL A 4 1.43 -22.17 16.82
C VAL A 4 0.44 -23.29 17.06
N ARG A 5 0.46 -24.34 16.22
CA ARG A 5 -0.27 -25.59 16.45
C ARG A 5 0.73 -26.69 16.80
N ALA A 6 0.51 -27.42 17.88
CA ALA A 6 1.43 -28.47 18.39
C ALA A 6 0.68 -29.78 18.74
N ARG A 7 1.37 -30.94 18.71
CA ARG A 7 0.84 -32.29 19.06
C ARG A 7 1.34 -32.76 20.44
N LYS A 8 0.64 -33.71 21.05
CA LYS A 8 0.88 -34.22 22.42
C LYS A 8 1.19 -35.73 22.50
N ASP A 9 2.00 -36.06 23.52
CA ASP A 9 2.17 -37.29 24.37
C ASP A 9 3.56 -37.99 24.27
N ASP A 10 4.22 -38.43 25.37
CA ASP A 10 3.70 -39.08 26.60
C ASP A 10 4.25 -38.59 27.97
N ARG A 11 5.14 -37.59 28.06
CA ARG A 11 5.50 -36.92 29.34
C ARG A 11 5.95 -35.47 29.13
N CYS A 12 5.02 -34.60 28.76
CA CYS A 12 4.86 -33.21 29.24
C CYS A 12 3.61 -32.62 28.57
N LEU A 13 2.80 -31.87 29.32
CA LEU A 13 1.35 -31.72 29.15
C LEU A 13 0.90 -30.53 28.29
N TRP A 14 1.26 -30.34 27.01
CA TRP A 14 0.80 -29.11 26.32
C TRP A 14 0.38 -29.28 24.86
N ALA A 15 -0.91 -29.06 24.59
CA ALA A 15 -1.44 -28.72 23.27
C ALA A 15 -1.59 -27.20 23.20
N TRP A 16 -0.99 -26.56 22.20
CA TRP A 16 -0.95 -25.11 22.09
C TRP A 16 -1.91 -24.69 21.00
N GLN A 17 -2.97 -23.97 21.39
CA GLN A 17 -3.86 -23.26 20.49
C GLN A 17 -3.98 -21.85 21.05
N GLY A 18 -3.37 -20.87 20.38
CA GLY A 18 -3.30 -19.50 20.86
C GLY A 18 -2.32 -18.66 20.05
N GLY A 19 -2.51 -17.34 20.10
CA GLY A 19 -1.57 -16.39 19.48
C GLY A 19 -0.41 -16.06 20.41
N TYR A 20 0.75 -15.75 19.85
CA TYR A 20 1.89 -15.16 20.53
C TYR A 20 2.00 -13.69 20.14
N ILE A 21 2.37 -12.90 21.14
CA ILE A 21 2.50 -11.45 21.10
C ILE A 21 3.97 -11.13 21.34
N GLU A 22 4.56 -10.31 20.47
CA GLU A 22 5.92 -9.84 20.65
C GLU A 22 6.04 -9.04 21.95
N GLN A 23 7.12 -9.29 22.71
CA GLN A 23 7.37 -8.60 23.98
C GLN A 23 8.69 -7.81 23.96
N GLY A 24 9.48 -7.90 22.90
CA GLY A 24 10.74 -7.18 22.74
C GLY A 24 11.82 -8.04 22.10
N ALA A 25 13.10 -7.67 22.30
CA ALA A 25 14.25 -8.37 21.73
C ALA A 25 15.04 -9.19 22.75
N PHE A 26 15.44 -10.39 22.36
CA PHE A 26 16.31 -11.31 23.11
C PHE A 26 17.38 -11.88 22.16
N SER A 27 18.65 -11.87 22.58
CA SER A 27 19.77 -12.35 21.75
C SER A 27 19.85 -11.74 20.34
N GLY A 28 19.47 -10.47 20.21
CA GLY A 28 19.50 -9.73 18.93
C GLY A 28 18.35 -10.06 17.98
N ARG A 29 17.31 -10.79 18.44
CA ARG A 29 16.11 -11.11 17.67
C ARG A 29 14.85 -10.93 18.52
N PRO A 30 13.67 -10.73 17.92
CA PRO A 30 12.44 -10.61 18.69
C PRO A 30 12.13 -11.91 19.45
N TYR A 31 11.51 -11.76 20.63
CA TYR A 31 10.91 -12.85 21.38
C TYR A 31 9.43 -12.58 21.61
N TYR A 32 8.68 -13.67 21.71
CA TYR A 32 7.24 -13.63 21.78
C TYR A 32 6.76 -14.35 23.03
N GLN A 33 5.71 -13.82 23.64
CA GLN A 33 5.01 -14.46 24.75
C GLN A 33 3.62 -14.88 24.29
N ARG A 34 3.19 -16.07 24.68
CA ARG A 34 1.82 -16.55 24.44
C ARG A 34 0.80 -15.58 25.05
N ASP A 35 -0.25 -15.30 24.28
CA ASP A 35 -1.45 -14.63 24.78
C ASP A 35 -2.12 -15.55 25.82
N THR A 36 -2.27 -15.05 27.05
CA THR A 36 -2.78 -15.82 28.20
C THR A 36 -4.26 -15.53 28.48
N ALA A 37 -4.95 -14.84 27.56
CA ALA A 37 -6.39 -14.57 27.67
C ALA A 37 -7.26 -15.83 27.74
N ASP A 38 -6.73 -16.98 27.32
CA ASP A 38 -7.36 -18.29 27.38
C ASP A 38 -7.14 -19.03 28.72
N GLY A 39 -6.46 -18.39 29.70
CA GLY A 39 -6.24 -18.92 31.05
C GLY A 39 -5.11 -19.95 31.16
N TRP A 40 -4.30 -20.14 30.11
CA TRP A 40 -3.19 -21.08 30.12
C TRP A 40 -1.86 -20.45 30.58
N ASP A 41 -0.90 -21.32 30.88
CA ASP A 41 0.43 -20.93 31.34
C ASP A 41 1.19 -20.07 30.34
N ARG A 42 2.01 -19.17 30.91
CA ARG A 42 2.88 -18.29 30.15
C ARG A 42 3.99 -19.10 29.49
N TYR A 43 4.21 -18.83 28.22
CA TYR A 43 5.28 -19.44 27.45
C TYR A 43 5.89 -18.46 26.47
N TYR A 44 7.12 -18.77 26.07
CA TYR A 44 7.95 -17.92 25.25
C TYR A 44 8.44 -18.64 24.00
N LEU A 45 8.52 -17.90 22.91
CA LEU A 45 9.21 -18.26 21.67
C LEU A 45 10.38 -17.29 21.48
N PHE A 46 11.61 -17.80 21.43
CA PHE A 46 12.80 -16.95 21.35
C PHE A 46 13.93 -17.62 20.56
N TYR A 47 14.86 -16.82 20.06
CA TYR A 47 16.06 -17.30 19.40
C TYR A 47 17.25 -17.40 20.37
N HIS A 48 18.04 -18.46 20.28
CA HIS A 48 19.24 -18.63 21.11
C HIS A 48 20.51 -18.51 20.28
N SER A 49 21.23 -17.40 20.42
CA SER A 49 22.36 -17.05 19.55
C SER A 49 23.53 -18.04 19.55
N ALA A 50 23.81 -18.69 20.68
CA ALA A 50 24.92 -19.65 20.76
C ALA A 50 24.58 -21.01 20.15
N LEU A 51 23.30 -21.40 20.14
CA LEU A 51 22.83 -22.67 19.58
C LEU A 51 22.35 -22.49 18.14
N LYS A 52 22.13 -21.25 17.73
CA LYS A 52 21.63 -20.84 16.42
C LYS A 52 20.31 -21.48 16.05
N GLU A 53 19.41 -21.57 17.00
CA GLU A 53 18.11 -22.23 16.87
C GLU A 53 17.02 -21.43 17.59
N TRP A 54 15.77 -21.60 17.17
CA TRP A 54 14.59 -21.09 17.86
C TRP A 54 14.10 -22.09 18.89
N PHE A 55 13.60 -21.60 20.02
CA PHE A 55 13.16 -22.38 21.16
C PHE A 55 11.77 -21.97 21.61
N PHE A 56 10.98 -22.97 22.03
CA PHE A 56 9.81 -22.77 22.87
C PHE A 56 10.15 -23.15 24.31
N GLY A 57 9.81 -22.29 25.28
CA GLY A 57 10.11 -22.55 26.69
C GLY A 57 9.23 -21.78 27.65
N GLU A 58 9.14 -22.28 28.88
CA GLU A 58 8.34 -21.69 29.98
C GLU A 58 8.93 -20.37 30.48
N SER A 59 10.20 -20.14 30.19
CA SER A 59 10.90 -18.91 30.51
C SER A 59 11.89 -18.54 29.42
N LEU A 60 12.27 -17.26 29.37
CA LEU A 60 13.50 -16.88 28.70
C LEU A 60 14.71 -17.52 29.41
N PRO A 61 15.81 -17.81 28.69
CA PRO A 61 17.03 -18.34 29.29
C PRO A 61 17.61 -17.38 30.34
N ALA A 62 17.95 -17.92 31.51
CA ALA A 62 18.69 -17.20 32.54
C ALA A 62 20.08 -17.85 32.70
N GLY A 63 21.10 -17.23 32.10
CA GLY A 63 22.46 -17.78 32.10
C GLY A 63 22.62 -19.00 31.19
N LYS A 64 23.32 -20.05 31.66
CA LYS A 64 23.62 -21.25 30.85
C LYS A 64 22.52 -22.31 30.84
N ARG A 65 21.47 -22.15 31.65
CA ARG A 65 20.35 -23.10 31.73
C ARG A 65 19.21 -22.61 30.86
N ILE A 66 18.76 -23.48 29.97
CA ILE A 66 17.59 -23.25 29.11
C ILE A 66 16.56 -24.31 29.51
N SER A 67 15.40 -23.87 30.01
CA SER A 67 14.23 -24.74 30.15
C SER A 67 13.39 -24.59 28.88
N TYR A 68 13.32 -25.62 28.06
CA TYR A 68 12.63 -25.59 26.78
C TYR A 68 11.88 -26.90 26.52
N CYS A 69 10.80 -26.81 25.75
CA CYS A 69 9.98 -27.95 25.37
C CYS A 69 10.32 -28.45 23.96
N THR A 70 10.70 -27.57 23.04
CA THR A 70 11.19 -27.94 21.71
C THR A 70 12.07 -26.87 21.08
N CYS A 71 12.88 -27.23 20.08
CA CYS A 71 13.70 -26.32 19.29
C CYS A 71 13.54 -26.57 17.78
N SER A 72 13.87 -25.54 16.99
CA SER A 72 14.00 -25.63 15.54
C SER A 72 15.39 -26.15 15.15
N LYS A 73 15.58 -26.48 13.87
CA LYS A 73 16.88 -26.77 13.29
C LYS A 73 17.40 -25.58 12.50
N GLY A 74 18.67 -25.22 12.76
CA GLY A 74 19.41 -24.23 11.97
C GLY A 74 19.09 -22.76 12.26
N ASP A 75 19.90 -21.88 11.67
CA ASP A 75 19.94 -20.43 11.90
C ASP A 75 18.92 -19.67 11.04
N ALA A 76 17.67 -20.11 11.07
CA ALA A 76 16.60 -19.41 10.37
C ALA A 76 16.38 -18.02 10.98
N LYS A 77 16.24 -16.99 10.16
CA LYS A 77 16.13 -15.59 10.63
C LYS A 77 14.86 -15.31 11.43
N SER A 78 13.82 -16.13 11.26
CA SER A 78 12.51 -15.98 11.89
C SER A 78 11.90 -17.35 12.21
N PRO A 79 10.96 -17.44 13.16
CA PRO A 79 10.39 -18.73 13.56
C PRO A 79 9.57 -19.42 12.45
N GLU A 80 8.94 -18.67 11.54
CA GLU A 80 8.18 -19.22 10.42
C GLU A 80 9.05 -19.78 9.28
N THR A 81 10.29 -19.31 9.17
CA THR A 81 11.28 -19.85 8.22
C THR A 81 12.13 -20.97 8.85
N ALA A 82 11.95 -21.23 10.13
CA ALA A 82 12.70 -22.24 10.87
C ALA A 82 12.16 -23.65 10.59
N VAL A 83 13.06 -24.62 10.51
CA VAL A 83 12.69 -26.02 10.30
C VAL A 83 12.32 -26.62 11.65
N TRP A 84 11.03 -26.86 11.87
CA TRP A 84 10.52 -27.46 13.10
C TRP A 84 10.34 -28.97 12.99
N ASP A 85 10.44 -29.65 14.13
CA ASP A 85 10.05 -31.05 14.24
C ASP A 85 8.51 -31.17 14.17
N LEU A 86 8.02 -31.67 13.03
CA LEU A 86 6.59 -31.84 12.75
C LEU A 86 5.87 -32.82 13.70
N SER A 87 6.62 -33.63 14.46
CA SER A 87 6.04 -34.46 15.52
C SER A 87 5.62 -33.63 16.74
N LYS A 88 6.21 -32.44 16.93
CA LYS A 88 5.97 -31.54 18.07
C LYS A 88 5.25 -30.26 17.67
N VAL A 89 5.63 -29.67 16.54
CA VAL A 89 5.06 -28.42 16.01
C VAL A 89 4.43 -28.72 14.66
N GLN A 90 3.10 -28.75 14.60
CA GLN A 90 2.36 -28.98 13.36
C GLN A 90 2.53 -27.81 12.39
N GLU A 91 2.46 -26.59 12.91
CA GLU A 91 2.40 -25.38 12.09
C GLU A 91 2.80 -24.15 12.92
N ILE A 92 3.60 -23.26 12.32
CA ILE A 92 3.77 -21.89 12.81
C ILE A 92 3.28 -20.97 11.70
N VAL A 93 2.14 -20.35 11.96
CA VAL A 93 1.53 -19.41 11.03
C VAL A 93 1.61 -18.05 11.66
N VAL A 94 2.11 -17.09 10.93
CA VAL A 94 1.73 -15.73 11.26
C VAL A 94 0.27 -15.63 10.87
N LYS A 95 -0.64 -15.49 11.87
CA LYS A 95 -1.90 -14.78 11.61
C LYS A 95 -1.49 -13.35 11.33
N ASP A 96 -1.11 -13.17 10.09
CA ASP A 96 -0.91 -11.87 9.55
C ASP A 96 -2.28 -11.26 9.43
N ASP A 97 -2.39 -9.97 9.74
CA ASP A 97 -3.57 -9.23 9.34
C ASP A 97 -3.56 -9.01 7.81
N ARG A 98 -2.66 -9.66 7.04
CA ARG A 98 -2.92 -10.12 5.64
C ARG A 98 -4.30 -10.80 5.72
N GLY A 99 -5.42 -10.15 5.43
CA GLY A 99 -5.78 -9.83 4.05
C GLY A 99 -6.11 -11.08 3.21
N ASP A 100 -5.88 -12.27 3.76
CA ASP A 100 -6.22 -13.56 3.17
C ASP A 100 -6.57 -14.53 4.30
N ASP A 101 -7.40 -14.05 5.23
CA ASP A 101 -8.50 -14.90 5.65
C ASP A 101 -9.27 -15.15 4.35
N GLY A 102 -9.63 -16.38 4.01
CA GLY A 102 -10.60 -16.66 2.94
C GLY A 102 -11.98 -16.00 3.14
N GLU A 103 -12.08 -15.08 4.10
CA GLU A 103 -13.13 -14.13 4.41
C GLU A 103 -12.48 -12.74 4.56
N ASP A 104 -12.16 -12.07 3.46
CA ASP A 104 -11.77 -10.66 3.44
C ASP A 104 -12.96 -9.74 3.79
N GLY A 105 -13.77 -10.15 4.78
CA GLY A 105 -15.05 -9.53 5.18
C GLY A 105 -16.08 -9.40 4.06
N GLY A 106 -15.83 -9.92 2.86
CA GLY A 106 -16.61 -9.61 1.66
C GLY A 106 -16.33 -8.21 1.09
N LEU A 107 -15.16 -7.61 1.36
CA LEU A 107 -14.74 -6.37 0.73
C LEU A 107 -14.72 -6.51 -0.79
N PHE A 108 -15.14 -5.44 -1.46
CA PHE A 108 -15.16 -5.35 -2.90
C PHE A 108 -13.75 -5.54 -3.47
N ARG A 109 -13.66 -6.34 -4.53
CA ARG A 109 -12.45 -6.48 -5.35
C ARG A 109 -12.78 -6.05 -6.76
N ASP A 110 -12.01 -5.12 -7.30
CA ASP A 110 -12.22 -4.55 -8.61
C ASP A 110 -11.79 -5.53 -9.71
N PRO A 111 -12.73 -6.09 -10.50
CA PRO A 111 -12.38 -7.06 -11.54
C PRO A 111 -11.65 -6.40 -12.72
N GLU A 112 -11.79 -5.09 -12.92
CA GLU A 112 -11.14 -4.36 -14.02
C GLU A 112 -9.73 -3.89 -13.67
N PHE A 113 -9.38 -3.89 -12.38
CA PHE A 113 -8.06 -3.50 -11.88
C PHE A 113 -7.58 -4.49 -10.81
N PRO A 114 -7.23 -5.73 -11.24
CA PRO A 114 -7.01 -6.85 -10.32
C PRO A 114 -5.77 -6.67 -9.44
N HIS A 115 -5.72 -7.39 -8.33
CA HIS A 115 -4.59 -7.42 -7.40
C HIS A 115 -3.42 -8.26 -7.95
N HIS A 116 -2.89 -7.82 -9.08
CA HIS A 116 -1.90 -8.55 -9.87
C HIS A 116 -0.89 -7.58 -10.47
N VAL A 117 0.29 -8.09 -10.83
CA VAL A 117 1.38 -7.29 -11.43
C VAL A 117 0.93 -6.55 -12.70
N SER A 118 -0.09 -7.02 -13.40
CA SER A 118 -0.67 -6.35 -14.57
C SER A 118 -1.27 -4.97 -14.29
N SER A 119 -1.75 -4.74 -13.06
CA SER A 119 -2.27 -3.44 -12.62
C SER A 119 -1.16 -2.47 -12.23
N ILE A 120 0.07 -2.98 -12.09
CA ILE A 120 1.26 -2.19 -11.85
C ILE A 120 2.00 -1.96 -13.17
N ASN A 121 2.42 -3.03 -13.83
CA ASN A 121 3.19 -2.97 -15.06
C ASN A 121 2.38 -3.62 -16.19
N ARG A 122 1.91 -2.78 -17.12
CA ARG A 122 1.21 -3.26 -18.31
C ARG A 122 2.19 -3.91 -19.29
N PRO A 123 1.83 -5.01 -19.96
CA PRO A 123 2.68 -5.62 -20.98
C PRO A 123 3.00 -4.64 -22.13
N GLY A 124 4.27 -4.58 -22.53
CA GLY A 124 4.73 -3.72 -23.64
C GLY A 124 5.25 -2.34 -23.21
N GLN A 125 5.29 -2.05 -21.92
CA GLN A 125 5.87 -0.83 -21.36
C GLN A 125 7.15 -1.08 -20.56
N THR A 126 7.92 -0.01 -20.32
CA THR A 126 9.07 -0.07 -19.40
C THR A 126 8.54 -0.30 -17.99
N PRO A 127 8.83 -1.46 -17.38
CA PRO A 127 8.25 -1.79 -16.08
C PRO A 127 8.89 -0.95 -14.97
N ILE A 128 8.08 -0.55 -13.99
CA ILE A 128 8.58 -0.06 -12.71
C ILE A 128 9.23 -1.23 -11.97
N ALA A 129 10.43 -1.01 -11.46
CA ALA A 129 11.16 -2.00 -10.69
C ALA A 129 10.50 -2.23 -9.33
N LEU A 130 10.01 -3.45 -9.10
CA LEU A 130 9.53 -3.90 -7.80
C LEU A 130 10.71 -4.45 -6.98
N ALA A 131 11.49 -3.55 -6.39
CA ALA A 131 12.78 -3.86 -5.75
C ALA A 131 12.71 -4.97 -4.69
N ASN A 132 11.56 -5.17 -4.06
CA ASN A 132 11.36 -6.13 -2.96
C ASN A 132 10.50 -7.33 -3.34
N GLY A 133 10.26 -7.57 -4.64
CA GLY A 133 9.43 -8.67 -5.14
C GLY A 133 7.97 -8.28 -5.39
N GLU A 134 7.12 -9.28 -5.64
CA GLU A 134 5.70 -9.06 -5.95
C GLU A 134 4.97 -8.33 -4.82
N PRO A 135 4.00 -7.45 -5.12
CA PRO A 135 3.33 -6.64 -4.11
C PRO A 135 2.31 -7.47 -3.32
N HIS A 136 2.21 -7.15 -2.04
CA HIS A 136 1.06 -7.59 -1.23
C HIS A 136 -0.03 -6.53 -1.33
N TRP A 137 -1.24 -6.94 -1.73
CA TRP A 137 -2.38 -6.04 -1.78
C TRP A 137 -3.08 -6.05 -0.43
N ILE A 138 -3.00 -4.94 0.29
CA ILE A 138 -3.50 -4.82 1.66
C ILE A 138 -4.65 -3.81 1.65
N PRO A 139 -5.83 -4.13 2.25
CA PRO A 139 -6.89 -3.14 2.39
C PRO A 139 -6.37 -1.88 3.07
N GLY A 140 -6.72 -0.71 2.54
CA GLY A 140 -6.29 0.59 3.07
C GLY A 140 -6.52 0.70 4.58
N ARG A 141 -7.70 0.26 5.07
CA ARG A 141 -8.06 0.25 6.49
C ARG A 141 -7.21 -0.68 7.38
N ARG A 142 -6.30 -1.46 6.80
CA ARG A 142 -5.38 -2.39 7.48
C ARG A 142 -3.91 -2.04 7.26
N LEU A 143 -3.60 -0.90 6.63
CA LEU A 143 -2.20 -0.52 6.38
C LEU A 143 -1.45 -0.28 7.69
N ARG A 144 -2.09 0.32 8.70
CA ARG A 144 -1.57 0.42 10.07
C ARG A 144 -2.70 0.49 11.08
N ARG A 145 -2.35 0.35 12.36
CA ARG A 145 -3.32 0.39 13.47
C ARG A 145 -3.97 1.77 13.59
N GLY A 146 -5.20 1.77 14.10
CA GLY A 146 -5.99 2.96 14.34
C GLY A 146 -7.26 3.00 13.47
N GLU A 147 -8.08 4.00 13.71
CA GLU A 147 -9.25 4.28 12.90
C GLU A 147 -8.82 4.87 11.56
N TRP A 148 -9.46 4.45 10.47
CA TRP A 148 -9.22 4.96 9.13
C TRP A 148 -10.45 5.70 8.63
N LEU A 149 -10.21 6.89 8.09
CA LEU A 149 -11.23 7.75 7.49
C LEU A 149 -10.93 7.92 6.00
N LEU A 150 -11.96 8.25 5.22
CA LEU A 150 -11.72 8.66 3.84
C LEU A 150 -11.05 10.02 3.85
N PHE A 151 -11.60 10.93 4.66
CA PHE A 151 -11.10 12.28 4.94
C PHE A 151 -11.08 12.51 6.45
N ASP A 152 -9.91 12.82 7.00
CA ASP A 152 -9.66 13.33 8.37
C ASP A 152 -9.16 14.79 8.31
N GLY A 153 -9.63 15.51 7.31
CA GLY A 153 -8.92 16.66 6.77
C GLY A 153 -8.74 16.46 5.27
N ILE A 154 -8.33 17.53 4.60
CA ILE A 154 -7.77 17.46 3.24
C ILE A 154 -6.70 18.52 3.22
N GLU A 155 -5.46 18.10 3.32
CA GLU A 155 -4.30 18.95 3.39
C GLU A 155 -3.25 18.48 2.39
N ALA A 156 -2.47 19.43 1.87
CA ALA A 156 -1.44 19.13 0.87
C ALA A 156 -0.37 18.15 1.41
N HIS A 157 -0.19 18.07 2.73
CA HIS A 157 0.82 17.23 3.37
C HIS A 157 0.36 15.78 3.59
N ASP A 158 -0.92 15.47 3.30
CA ASP A 158 -1.49 14.12 3.42
C ASP A 158 -0.93 13.14 2.38
N LEU A 159 -0.25 13.66 1.36
CA LEU A 159 0.21 12.92 0.19
C LEU A 159 1.73 12.95 0.07
N LEU A 160 2.36 11.77 0.20
CA LEU A 160 3.78 11.60 0.01
C LEU A 160 4.06 10.71 -1.22
N GLN A 161 5.03 11.11 -2.03
CA GLN A 161 5.40 10.36 -3.24
C GLN A 161 6.08 9.03 -2.90
N GLY A 162 5.69 7.99 -3.63
CA GLY A 162 6.34 6.69 -3.57
C GLY A 162 7.41 6.47 -4.64
N THR A 163 7.44 5.26 -5.17
CA THR A 163 8.48 4.79 -6.10
C THR A 163 8.22 5.10 -7.58
N VAL A 164 7.03 5.59 -7.92
CA VAL A 164 6.67 5.95 -9.31
C VAL A 164 6.96 7.43 -9.60
N GLY A 165 7.34 7.74 -10.84
CA GLY A 165 7.59 9.11 -11.31
C GLY A 165 6.30 9.91 -11.58
N ASP A 166 5.34 9.87 -10.67
CA ASP A 166 4.04 10.51 -10.79
C ASP A 166 3.94 11.85 -10.04
N CYS A 167 5.08 12.47 -9.73
CA CYS A 167 5.14 13.75 -9.01
C CYS A 167 4.26 14.85 -9.64
N TRP A 168 4.04 14.80 -10.96
CA TRP A 168 3.12 15.69 -11.67
C TRP A 168 1.67 15.55 -11.19
N LEU A 169 1.23 14.33 -10.89
CA LEU A 169 -0.10 14.02 -10.40
C LEU A 169 -0.19 14.42 -8.93
N LEU A 170 0.75 13.97 -8.11
CA LEU A 170 0.73 14.24 -6.67
C LEU A 170 0.84 15.74 -6.37
N SER A 171 1.66 16.48 -7.13
CA SER A 171 1.75 17.94 -6.99
C SER A 171 0.44 18.63 -7.34
N ALA A 172 -0.29 18.16 -8.36
CA ALA A 172 -1.59 18.72 -8.72
C ALA A 172 -2.67 18.37 -7.68
N ILE A 173 -2.64 17.15 -7.15
CA ILE A 173 -3.53 16.73 -6.06
C ILE A 173 -3.27 17.58 -4.81
N ALA A 174 -2.01 17.76 -4.41
CA ALA A 174 -1.63 18.60 -3.28
C ALA A 174 -2.06 20.06 -3.48
N ALA A 175 -1.90 20.62 -4.69
CA ALA A 175 -2.41 21.95 -5.00
C ALA A 175 -3.94 22.05 -4.96
N MET A 176 -4.66 21.00 -5.36
CA MET A 176 -6.12 20.96 -5.22
C MET A 176 -6.57 20.74 -3.77
N ALA A 177 -5.73 20.17 -2.90
CA ALA A 177 -6.05 19.98 -1.49
C ALA A 177 -6.27 21.31 -0.76
N GLU A 178 -5.67 22.41 -1.24
CA GLU A 178 -5.97 23.79 -0.81
C GLU A 178 -7.44 24.20 -1.06
N PHE A 179 -8.16 23.44 -1.89
CA PHE A 179 -9.59 23.55 -2.12
C PHE A 179 -10.30 22.23 -1.75
N PRO A 180 -10.44 21.90 -0.44
CA PRO A 180 -10.94 20.60 0.02
C PRO A 180 -12.25 20.15 -0.63
N ASN A 181 -13.15 21.09 -0.92
CA ASN A 181 -14.43 20.80 -1.56
C ASN A 181 -14.29 20.28 -3.00
N GLU A 182 -13.26 20.70 -3.72
CA GLU A 182 -13.00 20.19 -5.07
C GLU A 182 -12.46 18.76 -5.02
N ILE A 183 -11.59 18.43 -4.04
CA ILE A 183 -11.19 17.04 -3.80
C ILE A 183 -12.42 16.18 -3.44
N ARG A 184 -13.27 16.63 -2.51
CA ARG A 184 -14.49 15.89 -2.14
C ARG A 184 -15.42 15.64 -3.33
N ARG A 185 -15.56 16.59 -4.26
CA ARG A 185 -16.39 16.43 -5.47
C ARG A 185 -15.90 15.34 -6.41
N VAL A 186 -14.61 15.00 -6.37
CA VAL A 186 -14.07 13.87 -7.14
C VAL A 186 -14.64 12.55 -6.63
N PHE A 187 -14.96 12.44 -5.33
CA PHE A 187 -15.51 11.22 -4.72
C PHE A 187 -17.04 11.25 -4.72
N LEU A 188 -17.65 10.38 -5.52
CA LEU A 188 -19.10 10.25 -5.62
C LEU A 188 -19.68 9.31 -4.55
N ARG A 189 -18.90 8.34 -4.09
CA ARG A 189 -19.31 7.36 -3.06
C ARG A 189 -18.14 6.98 -2.17
N ASP A 190 -18.37 7.05 -0.86
CA ASP A 190 -17.44 6.60 0.17
C ASP A 190 -17.64 5.10 0.48
N GLY A 191 -16.57 4.32 0.34
CA GLY A 191 -16.55 2.89 0.64
C GLY A 191 -16.48 2.55 2.13
N LEU A 192 -16.08 3.50 2.99
CA LEU A 192 -16.05 3.32 4.44
C LEU A 192 -17.46 3.40 5.02
N GLU A 193 -18.27 4.37 4.61
CA GLU A 193 -19.67 4.50 5.05
C GLU A 193 -20.50 3.24 4.75
N ARG A 194 -20.23 2.63 3.58
CA ARG A 194 -20.91 1.40 3.14
C ARG A 194 -20.32 0.12 3.73
N GLY A 195 -19.10 0.21 4.27
CA GLY A 195 -18.37 -0.92 4.84
C GLY A 195 -17.88 -1.97 3.82
N ASP A 196 -18.11 -1.77 2.52
CA ASP A 196 -17.78 -2.74 1.47
C ASP A 196 -16.49 -2.44 0.71
N GLY A 197 -15.78 -1.36 1.05
CA GLY A 197 -14.48 -1.02 0.47
C GLY A 197 -14.53 -0.57 -1.00
N ARG A 198 -15.71 -0.21 -1.51
CA ARG A 198 -15.90 0.28 -2.88
C ARG A 198 -15.97 1.80 -2.92
N TYR A 199 -15.05 2.42 -3.65
CA TYR A 199 -15.06 3.86 -3.92
C TYR A 199 -15.44 4.13 -5.37
N VAL A 200 -16.20 5.20 -5.59
CA VAL A 200 -16.56 5.67 -6.94
C VAL A 200 -16.09 7.10 -7.09
N LEU A 201 -15.23 7.35 -8.07
CA LEU A 201 -14.63 8.64 -8.35
C LEU A 201 -15.06 9.12 -9.75
N ARG A 202 -15.10 10.44 -9.96
CA ARG A 202 -15.33 11.03 -11.28
C ARG A 202 -14.06 11.68 -11.79
N LEU A 203 -13.48 11.11 -12.85
CA LEU A 203 -12.21 11.54 -13.43
C LEU A 203 -12.33 11.72 -14.95
N PHE A 204 -11.55 12.63 -15.52
CA PHE A 204 -11.49 12.84 -16.97
C PHE A 204 -10.62 11.77 -17.62
N ASP A 205 -11.21 11.02 -18.55
CA ASP A 205 -10.52 10.01 -19.36
C ASP A 205 -9.98 10.70 -20.62
N HIS A 206 -8.66 10.92 -20.68
CA HIS A 206 -8.01 11.62 -21.80
C HIS A 206 -8.17 10.87 -23.13
N ALA A 207 -8.22 9.53 -23.10
CA ALA A 207 -8.41 8.73 -24.31
C ALA A 207 -9.83 8.84 -24.87
N LYS A 208 -10.82 9.09 -24.01
CA LYS A 208 -12.24 9.27 -24.41
C LYS A 208 -12.65 10.74 -24.52
N GLY A 209 -11.85 11.66 -24.01
CA GLY A 209 -12.14 13.09 -24.00
C GLY A 209 -13.35 13.48 -23.12
N ALA A 210 -13.69 12.69 -22.10
CA ALA A 210 -14.90 12.91 -21.29
C ALA A 210 -14.70 12.52 -19.82
N MET A 211 -15.53 13.11 -18.95
CA MET A 211 -15.63 12.69 -17.55
C MET A 211 -16.24 11.28 -17.47
N ARG A 212 -15.65 10.44 -16.63
CA ARG A 212 -16.03 9.05 -16.43
C ARG A 212 -16.09 8.73 -14.94
N GLU A 213 -17.05 7.89 -14.57
CA GLU A 213 -17.09 7.28 -13.24
C GLU A 213 -16.17 6.06 -13.18
N VAL A 214 -15.31 6.03 -12.18
CA VAL A 214 -14.25 5.05 -11.98
C VAL A 214 -14.50 4.42 -10.63
N THR A 215 -14.80 3.13 -10.63
CA THR A 215 -14.94 2.36 -9.39
C THR A 215 -13.61 1.69 -9.08
N VAL A 216 -13.14 1.78 -7.84
CA VAL A 216 -11.94 1.08 -7.35
C VAL A 216 -12.22 0.48 -5.97
N ASP A 217 -11.47 -0.57 -5.63
CA ASP A 217 -11.43 -1.10 -4.27
C ASP A 217 -10.34 -0.44 -3.42
N GLU A 218 -10.40 -0.68 -2.11
CA GLU A 218 -9.51 -0.06 -1.12
C GLU A 218 -8.11 -0.68 -1.02
N TYR A 219 -7.79 -1.71 -1.79
CA TYR A 219 -6.52 -2.43 -1.63
C TYR A 219 -5.36 -1.64 -2.22
N VAL A 220 -4.28 -1.52 -1.46
CA VAL A 220 -3.09 -0.76 -1.85
C VAL A 220 -1.94 -1.75 -2.08
N PRO A 221 -1.19 -1.63 -3.19
CA PRO A 221 -0.02 -2.45 -3.42
C PRO A 221 1.11 -2.01 -2.48
N CYS A 222 1.51 -2.92 -1.58
CA CYS A 222 2.53 -2.68 -0.58
C CYS A 222 3.76 -3.57 -0.83
N HIS A 223 4.91 -3.10 -0.36
CA HIS A 223 6.08 -3.95 -0.20
C HIS A 223 5.71 -5.19 0.63
N PRO A 224 6.30 -6.36 0.32
CA PRO A 224 6.13 -7.55 1.14
C PRO A 224 6.39 -7.23 2.61
N LYS A 225 5.30 -7.24 3.37
CA LYS A 225 5.31 -6.95 4.80
C LYS A 225 5.79 -8.18 5.53
N HIS A 226 6.85 -8.05 6.32
CA HIS A 226 7.09 -9.02 7.36
C HIS A 226 6.15 -8.78 8.52
N TRP A 227 5.70 -9.85 9.13
CA TRP A 227 4.64 -9.83 10.13
C TRP A 227 4.96 -9.08 11.43
N TRP A 228 6.24 -8.83 11.71
CA TRP A 228 6.69 -8.02 12.85
C TRP A 228 6.62 -6.51 12.57
N HIS A 229 6.36 -6.09 11.34
CA HIS A 229 6.07 -4.69 11.06
C HIS A 229 4.62 -4.41 11.47
N ASP A 230 4.41 -3.38 12.29
CA ASP A 230 3.07 -2.94 12.64
C ASP A 230 2.37 -2.22 11.47
N GLU A 231 3.15 -1.75 10.49
CA GLU A 231 2.69 -0.95 9.37
C GLU A 231 3.09 -1.60 8.04
N ALA A 232 2.20 -1.51 7.06
CA ALA A 232 2.48 -1.81 5.67
C ALA A 232 3.10 -0.57 5.00
N SER A 233 3.99 -0.80 4.04
CA SER A 233 4.62 0.27 3.26
C SER A 233 4.11 0.22 1.82
N PRO A 234 3.25 1.16 1.40
CA PRO A 234 2.81 1.28 0.01
C PRO A 234 3.99 1.45 -0.96
N TYR A 235 3.88 0.88 -2.17
CA TYR A 235 4.86 1.08 -3.24
C TYR A 235 4.78 2.50 -3.86
N PHE A 236 3.58 3.06 -3.93
CA PHE A 236 3.29 4.32 -4.61
C PHE A 236 2.93 5.39 -3.57
N ALA A 237 1.90 6.20 -3.76
CA ALA A 237 1.50 7.21 -2.79
C ALA A 237 1.42 6.62 -1.38
N GLN A 238 1.85 7.43 -0.42
CA GLN A 238 1.74 7.14 1.00
C GLN A 238 0.88 8.21 1.64
N ALA A 239 -0.04 7.78 2.49
CA ALA A 239 -0.86 8.68 3.28
C ALA A 239 -0.10 9.14 4.53
N HIS A 240 -0.07 10.45 4.77
CA HIS A 240 0.10 10.96 6.12
C HIS A 240 -1.21 10.74 6.89
N GLY A 241 -1.18 10.40 8.17
CA GLY A 241 -2.44 10.11 8.88
C GLY A 241 -3.17 8.87 8.33
N ASN A 242 -4.24 8.45 9.01
CA ASN A 242 -5.01 7.26 8.63
C ASN A 242 -6.09 7.66 7.64
N GLU A 243 -5.68 8.24 6.51
CA GLU A 243 -6.57 8.79 5.49
C GLU A 243 -6.42 8.05 4.16
N LEU A 244 -7.55 7.72 3.53
CA LEU A 244 -7.54 6.91 2.30
C LEU A 244 -7.64 7.71 1.01
N TRP A 245 -8.10 8.96 1.05
CA TRP A 245 -8.43 9.71 -0.16
C TRP A 245 -7.25 9.80 -1.14
N CYS A 246 -6.05 10.05 -0.64
CA CYS A 246 -4.80 10.08 -1.41
C CYS A 246 -4.56 8.79 -2.21
N LEU A 247 -4.62 7.66 -1.50
CA LEU A 247 -4.30 6.33 -2.03
C LEU A 247 -5.36 5.88 -3.03
N VAL A 248 -6.63 6.13 -2.72
CA VAL A 248 -7.76 5.80 -3.58
C VAL A 248 -7.74 6.65 -4.85
N LEU A 249 -7.40 7.94 -4.75
CA LEU A 249 -7.34 8.84 -5.90
C LEU A 249 -6.20 8.48 -6.86
N GLU A 250 -4.99 8.23 -6.34
CA GLU A 250 -3.86 7.76 -7.15
C GLU A 250 -4.20 6.45 -7.86
N LYS A 251 -4.81 5.49 -7.15
CA LYS A 251 -5.24 4.22 -7.74
C LYS A 251 -6.28 4.39 -8.84
N ALA A 252 -7.27 5.26 -8.63
CA ALA A 252 -8.27 5.55 -9.65
C ALA A 252 -7.65 6.18 -10.90
N MET A 253 -6.65 7.05 -10.73
CA MET A 253 -5.87 7.60 -11.84
C MET A 253 -5.06 6.52 -12.56
N ALA A 254 -4.38 5.63 -11.83
CA ALA A 254 -3.68 4.48 -12.40
C ALA A 254 -4.63 3.60 -13.22
N LYS A 255 -5.86 3.36 -12.74
CA LYS A 255 -6.88 2.61 -13.47
C LYS A 255 -7.35 3.31 -14.76
N VAL A 256 -7.56 4.62 -14.73
CA VAL A 256 -7.97 5.39 -15.92
C VAL A 256 -6.90 5.35 -17.00
N ILE A 257 -5.64 5.52 -16.61
CA ILE A 257 -4.52 5.59 -17.55
C ILE A 257 -4.11 4.19 -18.01
N GLY A 258 -4.14 3.19 -17.12
CA GLY A 258 -4.06 1.77 -17.46
C GLY A 258 -3.32 0.91 -16.45
N SER A 259 -2.31 1.45 -15.77
CA SER A 259 -1.60 0.81 -14.67
C SER A 259 -0.84 1.88 -13.85
N TYR A 260 -0.31 1.51 -12.68
CA TYR A 260 0.57 2.43 -11.92
C TYR A 260 1.83 2.83 -12.72
N GLY A 261 2.38 1.90 -13.51
CA GLY A 261 3.47 2.10 -14.46
C GLY A 261 3.27 3.28 -15.41
N GLU A 262 2.04 3.46 -15.87
CA GLU A 262 1.67 4.51 -16.83
C GLU A 262 1.56 5.90 -16.20
N LEU A 263 1.59 5.99 -14.87
CA LEU A 263 1.67 7.28 -14.17
C LEU A 263 3.07 7.89 -14.25
N ASN A 264 4.07 7.13 -14.72
CA ASN A 264 5.45 7.58 -14.80
C ASN A 264 5.65 8.61 -15.91
N GLY A 265 5.92 9.85 -15.52
CA GLY A 265 6.00 11.00 -16.42
C GLY A 265 4.62 11.59 -16.69
N GLY A 266 4.54 12.91 -16.82
CA GLY A 266 3.26 13.63 -16.79
C GLY A 266 3.41 15.14 -16.68
N SER A 267 2.28 15.86 -16.69
CA SER A 267 2.26 17.31 -16.51
C SER A 267 1.18 17.71 -15.51
N CYS A 268 1.46 18.62 -14.57
CA CYS A 268 0.47 19.02 -13.58
C CYS A 268 -0.84 19.51 -14.23
N SER A 269 -0.74 20.17 -15.39
CA SER A 269 -1.90 20.60 -16.18
C SER A 269 -2.79 19.45 -16.64
N SER A 270 -2.23 18.31 -17.06
CA SER A 270 -3.02 17.14 -17.41
C SER A 270 -3.66 16.50 -16.18
N ALA A 271 -3.01 16.56 -15.01
CA ALA A 271 -3.61 16.11 -13.76
C ALA A 271 -4.77 17.01 -13.34
N PHE A 272 -4.62 18.35 -13.42
CA PHE A 272 -5.73 19.27 -13.19
C PHE A 272 -6.91 18.99 -14.13
N ARG A 273 -6.66 18.72 -15.41
CA ARG A 273 -7.70 18.29 -16.35
C ARG A 273 -8.33 16.96 -15.93
N SER A 274 -7.55 15.98 -15.50
CA SER A 274 -8.06 14.71 -14.96
C SER A 274 -9.01 14.88 -13.79
N LEU A 275 -8.70 15.80 -12.89
CA LEU A 275 -9.45 16.01 -11.65
C LEU A 275 -10.67 16.92 -11.84
N THR A 276 -10.55 17.96 -12.68
CA THR A 276 -11.58 19.00 -12.85
C THR A 276 -12.46 18.81 -14.09
N GLY A 277 -11.99 18.04 -15.08
CA GLY A 277 -12.62 17.97 -16.40
C GLY A 277 -12.39 19.20 -17.28
N MET A 278 -11.63 20.21 -16.83
CA MET A 278 -11.35 21.42 -17.59
C MET A 278 -10.45 21.12 -18.79
N VAL A 279 -11.05 21.12 -19.98
CA VAL A 279 -10.37 20.75 -21.24
C VAL A 279 -9.40 21.81 -21.76
N GLU A 280 -9.63 23.08 -21.44
CA GLU A 280 -8.74 24.16 -21.87
C GLU A 280 -7.56 24.29 -20.89
N GLN A 281 -6.43 23.69 -21.26
CA GLN A 281 -5.17 23.78 -20.51
C GLN A 281 -4.13 24.51 -21.37
N ILE A 282 -3.52 25.54 -20.79
CA ILE A 282 -2.58 26.43 -21.47
C ILE A 282 -1.26 26.44 -20.70
N MET A 283 -0.15 26.28 -21.41
CA MET A 283 1.19 26.47 -20.87
C MET A 283 1.89 27.59 -21.64
N TRP A 284 2.59 28.46 -20.92
CA TRP A 284 3.44 29.49 -21.51
C TRP A 284 4.90 29.10 -21.32
N GLU A 285 5.65 29.06 -22.42
CA GLU A 285 7.07 28.73 -22.41
C GLU A 285 7.88 29.87 -23.03
N ARG A 286 8.97 30.24 -22.35
CA ARG A 286 9.96 31.17 -22.91
C ARG A 286 11.17 30.37 -23.37
N ARG A 287 11.40 30.34 -24.68
CA ARG A 287 12.55 29.66 -25.28
C ARG A 287 13.70 30.64 -25.49
N GLU A 288 14.91 30.16 -25.24
CA GLU A 288 16.11 30.92 -25.55
C GLU A 288 16.17 31.24 -27.05
N GLY A 289 16.47 32.49 -27.39
CA GLY A 289 16.48 32.96 -28.78
C GLY A 289 15.11 33.30 -29.39
N VAL A 290 14.00 33.11 -28.67
CA VAL A 290 12.66 33.55 -29.10
C VAL A 290 12.24 34.77 -28.27
N ALA A 291 11.85 35.85 -28.95
CA ALA A 291 11.31 37.03 -28.28
C ALA A 291 9.90 36.74 -27.74
N GLY A 292 9.72 36.88 -26.44
CA GLY A 292 8.42 36.73 -25.76
C GLY A 292 8.10 35.31 -25.28
N TRP A 293 6.90 35.14 -24.74
CA TRP A 293 6.36 33.86 -24.30
C TRP A 293 5.56 33.19 -25.42
N THR A 294 5.71 31.88 -25.56
CA THR A 294 4.94 31.08 -26.51
C THR A 294 3.80 30.38 -25.79
N ARG A 295 2.57 30.64 -26.24
CA ARG A 295 1.38 29.93 -25.78
C ARG A 295 1.33 28.53 -26.38
N MET A 296 1.10 27.53 -25.54
CA MET A 296 0.87 26.15 -25.95
C MET A 296 -0.41 25.63 -25.29
N THR A 297 -1.07 24.70 -25.96
CA THR A 297 -2.26 24.02 -25.47
C THR A 297 -1.98 22.54 -25.30
N LEU A 298 -2.50 21.92 -24.24
CA LEU A 298 -2.42 20.48 -24.03
C LEU A 298 -3.12 19.76 -25.18
N CYS A 299 -2.50 18.70 -25.69
CA CYS A 299 -3.13 17.88 -26.72
C CYS A 299 -4.37 17.19 -26.14
N PRO A 300 -5.48 17.12 -26.90
CA PRO A 300 -6.69 16.45 -26.42
C PRO A 300 -6.45 15.01 -25.95
N ASP A 301 -5.59 14.27 -26.65
CA ASP A 301 -5.40 12.82 -26.52
C ASP A 301 -4.06 12.42 -25.85
N ASP A 302 -3.28 13.38 -25.34
CA ASP A 302 -1.93 13.11 -24.82
C ASP A 302 -1.68 13.93 -23.54
N VAL A 303 -1.43 13.20 -22.45
CA VAL A 303 -1.21 13.73 -21.09
C VAL A 303 0.14 14.42 -20.91
N HIS A 304 1.08 14.28 -21.87
CA HIS A 304 2.43 14.83 -21.81
C HIS A 304 2.68 15.93 -22.85
N LYS A 305 1.85 15.99 -23.90
CA LYS A 305 2.18 16.78 -25.08
C LYS A 305 1.45 18.12 -25.12
N PHE A 306 2.23 19.19 -25.03
CA PHE A 306 1.79 20.54 -25.36
C PHE A 306 2.16 20.88 -26.80
N GLN A 307 1.23 21.49 -27.53
CA GLN A 307 1.46 21.96 -28.90
C GLN A 307 1.12 23.44 -29.02
N CYS A 308 1.88 24.15 -29.84
CA CYS A 308 1.51 25.50 -30.27
C CYS A 308 0.27 25.40 -31.17
N PRO A 309 -0.75 26.28 -31.01
CA PRO A 309 -1.87 26.33 -31.92
C PRO A 309 -1.40 26.42 -33.37
N LYS A 310 -1.94 25.59 -34.26
CA LYS A 310 -1.63 25.67 -35.70
C LYS A 310 -1.90 27.11 -36.16
N ARG A 311 -0.93 27.74 -36.83
CA ARG A 311 -0.99 29.15 -37.28
C ARG A 311 -2.34 29.45 -37.94
N GLY A 312 -3.20 30.14 -37.20
CA GLY A 312 -4.54 30.54 -37.62
C GLY A 312 -5.31 31.13 -36.44
N GLY A 313 -4.91 32.33 -36.01
CA GLY A 313 -5.64 33.09 -34.98
C GLY A 313 -4.75 33.64 -33.88
N GLU A 314 -4.42 34.92 -34.02
CA GLU A 314 -4.00 35.85 -32.96
C GLU A 314 -2.68 35.58 -32.21
N ARG A 315 -1.62 36.25 -32.69
CA ARG A 315 -0.53 36.72 -31.83
C ARG A 315 -1.06 37.94 -31.06
N MET A 316 -1.19 37.84 -29.73
CA MET A 316 -1.26 39.08 -28.93
C MET A 316 0.12 39.75 -28.98
N ALA A 317 0.13 41.00 -29.42
CA ALA A 317 1.26 41.89 -29.24
C ALA A 317 1.40 42.21 -27.73
N PRO A 318 2.62 42.44 -27.24
CA PRO A 318 2.82 42.86 -25.86
C PRO A 318 2.28 44.28 -25.67
N ASP A 319 1.42 44.45 -24.67
CA ASP A 319 1.24 45.72 -23.95
C ASP A 319 2.30 45.82 -22.84
#